data_AF-A0A6B0XZ17-F1
#
_entry.id   AF-A0A6B0XZ17-F1
#
_cell.length_a   1.000
_cell.length_b   1.000
_cell.length_c   1.000
_cell.angle_alpha   90.00
_cell.angle_beta   90.00
_cell.angle_gamma   90.00
#
_symmetry.space_group_name_H-M   'P 1'
#
loop_
_entity.id
_entity.type
_entity.pdbx_description
1 polymer ?
#
loop_
_entity_poly.entity_id
_entity_poly.type
_entity_poly.pdbx_seq_one_letter_code
_entity_poly.pdbx_strand_id
1 'polypeptide(L)'
;LPVWMPIPALAEIQVALEGAVADVTKYEGYDLKQIMRTGTVATIDNRNWELRDQSGPVQRLSQSRAIALDMESATIAANGFRFRVPYGTLLCVSDKPLHGELKLPGMASDFYKTQVAQHLLVGIRAIERLREMPLERIHSRKLRSFEETAFL
;
A
#
# COMPACT_ATOMS: atom_id res chain seq x y z
N LEU A 1 -1.68 -5.44 18.48
CA LEU A 1 -2.72 -4.40 18.28
C LEU A 1 -4.04 -5.12 18.12
N PRO A 2 -5.09 -4.74 18.86
CA PRO A 2 -6.41 -5.27 18.62
C PRO A 2 -6.91 -4.91 17.20
N VAL A 3 -7.72 -5.79 16.59
CA VAL A 3 -8.17 -5.64 15.19
C VAL A 3 -9.09 -4.45 14.93
N TRP A 4 -9.69 -3.89 15.97
CA TRP A 4 -10.53 -2.69 15.89
C TRP A 4 -9.72 -1.38 15.99
N MET A 5 -8.41 -1.45 16.25
CA MET A 5 -7.58 -0.26 16.35
C MET A 5 -7.40 0.36 14.95
N PRO A 6 -7.79 1.62 14.74
CA PRO A 6 -7.61 2.26 13.45
C PRO A 6 -6.12 2.51 13.19
N ILE A 7 -5.67 2.15 11.99
CA ILE A 7 -4.31 2.43 11.52
C ILE A 7 -4.40 3.52 10.44
N PRO A 8 -4.03 4.77 10.76
CA PRO A 8 -4.25 5.89 9.85
C PRO A 8 -3.25 5.91 8.70
N ALA A 9 -3.66 6.43 7.55
CA ALA A 9 -2.69 6.81 6.53
C ALA A 9 -1.90 8.06 6.99
N LEU A 10 -0.60 8.10 6.65
CA LEU A 10 0.25 9.26 6.90
C LEU A 10 0.28 10.15 5.66
N ALA A 11 -0.37 11.31 5.72
CA ALA A 11 -0.56 12.21 4.58
C ALA A 11 0.75 12.51 3.83
N GLU A 12 1.85 12.70 4.55
CA GLU A 12 3.16 13.03 3.98
C GLU A 12 3.72 11.87 3.15
N ILE A 13 3.51 10.64 3.62
CA ILE A 13 3.88 9.42 2.89
C ILE A 13 2.97 9.22 1.68
N GLN A 14 1.66 9.46 1.82
CA GLN A 14 0.70 9.32 0.71
C GLN A 14 1.01 10.29 -0.44
N VAL A 15 1.27 11.56 -0.14
CA VAL A 15 1.61 12.58 -1.14
C VAL A 15 2.94 12.25 -1.83
N ALA A 16 3.93 11.78 -1.07
CA ALA A 16 5.21 11.37 -1.66
C ALA A 16 5.06 10.17 -2.62
N LEU A 17 4.24 9.18 -2.25
CA LEU A 17 3.94 8.03 -3.11
C LEU A 17 3.17 8.44 -4.38
N GLU A 18 2.08 9.18 -4.24
CA GLU A 18 1.27 9.64 -5.39
C GLU A 18 2.10 10.47 -6.36
N GLY A 19 2.86 11.41 -5.82
CA GLY A 19 3.78 12.17 -6.63
C GLY A 19 4.80 11.26 -7.32
N ALA A 20 5.42 10.32 -6.60
CA ALA A 20 6.45 9.47 -7.20
C ALA A 20 5.90 8.62 -8.35
N VAL A 21 4.63 8.18 -8.25
CA VAL A 21 3.92 7.55 -9.37
C VAL A 21 3.83 8.54 -10.54
N ALA A 22 3.39 9.77 -10.31
CA ALA A 22 3.30 10.80 -11.37
C ALA A 22 4.67 11.07 -12.04
N ASP A 23 5.73 11.23 -11.26
CA ASP A 23 7.09 11.52 -11.75
C ASP A 23 7.62 10.40 -12.66
N VAL A 24 7.39 9.14 -12.29
CA VAL A 24 7.92 7.98 -13.02
C VAL A 24 7.05 7.63 -14.22
N THR A 25 5.73 7.70 -14.06
CA THR A 25 4.77 7.28 -15.08
C THR A 25 4.42 8.40 -16.07
N LYS A 26 4.71 9.66 -15.71
CA LYS A 26 4.36 10.89 -16.47
C LYS A 26 2.87 11.16 -16.60
N TYR A 27 2.05 10.50 -15.78
CA TYR A 27 0.62 10.80 -15.66
C TYR A 27 0.39 11.85 -14.58
N GLU A 28 -0.49 12.81 -14.86
CA GLU A 28 -0.82 13.88 -13.92
C GLU A 28 -2.35 14.07 -13.83
N GLY A 29 -2.78 14.73 -12.75
CA GLY A 29 -4.17 15.11 -12.56
C GLY A 29 -5.15 13.93 -12.64
N TYR A 30 -6.10 14.01 -13.57
CA TYR A 30 -7.13 12.97 -13.74
C TYR A 30 -6.55 11.67 -14.31
N ASP A 31 -5.57 11.75 -15.20
CA ASP A 31 -5.04 10.57 -15.90
C ASP A 31 -4.25 9.66 -14.95
N LEU A 32 -3.66 10.22 -13.89
CA LEU A 32 -3.03 9.45 -12.82
C LEU A 32 -4.02 8.46 -12.16
N LYS A 33 -5.30 8.83 -12.05
CA LYS A 33 -6.34 7.96 -11.47
C LYS A 33 -6.65 6.73 -12.32
N GLN A 34 -6.25 6.72 -13.59
CA GLN A 34 -6.46 5.55 -14.46
C GLN A 34 -5.49 4.41 -14.12
N ILE A 35 -4.30 4.74 -13.61
CA ILE A 35 -3.24 3.77 -13.30
C ILE A 35 -3.03 3.56 -11.80
N MET A 36 -3.42 4.53 -10.97
CA MET A 36 -3.27 4.49 -9.53
C MET A 36 -4.63 4.56 -8.86
N ARG A 37 -4.92 3.56 -8.01
CA ARG A 37 -6.14 3.52 -7.20
C ARG A 37 -5.80 3.58 -5.71
N THR A 38 -6.35 4.57 -5.03
CA THR A 38 -6.21 4.73 -3.58
C THR A 38 -7.43 4.15 -2.87
N GLY A 39 -7.21 3.35 -1.83
CA GLY A 39 -8.29 2.71 -1.08
C GLY A 39 -7.81 1.68 -0.07
N THR A 40 -8.75 0.91 0.48
CA THR A 40 -8.47 -0.10 1.52
C THR A 40 -7.73 -1.30 0.93
N VAL A 41 -6.60 -1.67 1.53
CA VAL A 41 -5.92 -2.95 1.27
C VAL A 41 -6.29 -3.94 2.37
N ALA A 42 -6.74 -5.12 1.99
CA ALA A 42 -6.95 -6.21 2.93
C ALA A 42 -5.70 -7.08 3.00
N THR A 43 -5.24 -7.38 4.21
CA THR A 43 -4.10 -8.27 4.44
C THR A 43 -4.58 -9.54 5.13
N ILE A 44 -4.18 -10.69 4.62
CA ILE A 44 -4.56 -12.01 5.13
C ILE A 44 -3.33 -12.91 5.32
N ASP A 45 -3.47 -13.97 6.11
CA ASP A 45 -2.41 -14.94 6.39
C ASP A 45 -2.53 -16.24 5.57
N ASN A 46 -3.63 -16.41 4.84
CA ASN A 46 -3.89 -17.61 4.04
C ASN A 46 -3.81 -17.29 2.54
N ARG A 47 -2.78 -17.81 1.87
CA ARG A 47 -2.61 -17.66 0.42
C ARG A 47 -3.72 -18.31 -0.40
N ASN A 48 -4.32 -19.40 0.10
CA ASN A 48 -5.40 -20.13 -0.57
C ASN A 48 -6.78 -19.61 -0.14
N TRP A 49 -6.93 -18.30 0.01
CA TRP A 49 -8.17 -17.68 0.49
C TRP A 49 -9.33 -17.89 -0.49
N GLU A 50 -9.03 -18.08 -1.77
CA GLU A 50 -9.98 -18.37 -2.85
C GLU A 50 -10.67 -19.73 -2.67
N LEU A 51 -10.04 -20.67 -1.95
CA LEU A 51 -10.57 -22.02 -1.73
C LEU A 51 -11.56 -22.11 -0.56
N ARG A 52 -11.70 -21.06 0.25
CA ARG A 52 -12.68 -21.04 1.34
C ARG A 52 -14.08 -20.72 0.80
N ASP A 53 -15.10 -21.18 1.51
CA ASP A 53 -16.47 -20.74 1.26
C ASP A 53 -16.50 -19.20 1.21
N GLN A 54 -16.88 -18.66 0.05
CA GLN A 54 -16.71 -17.26 -0.30
C GLN A 54 -17.58 -16.34 0.58
N SER A 55 -18.59 -16.90 1.25
CA SER A 55 -19.53 -16.17 2.11
C SER A 55 -18.84 -15.28 3.15
N GLY A 56 -17.80 -15.76 3.84
CA GLY A 56 -17.14 -15.00 4.90
C GLY A 56 -16.09 -13.99 4.44
N PRO A 57 -15.01 -14.43 3.75
CA PRO A 57 -13.94 -13.53 3.30
C PRO A 57 -14.42 -12.47 2.31
N VAL A 58 -15.21 -12.85 1.30
CA VAL A 58 -15.66 -11.90 0.26
C VAL A 58 -16.62 -10.86 0.83
N GLN A 59 -17.50 -11.24 1.77
CA GLN A 59 -18.36 -10.28 2.46
C GLN A 59 -17.55 -9.22 3.22
N ARG A 60 -16.50 -9.63 3.94
CA ARG A 60 -15.62 -8.69 4.66
C ARG A 60 -14.86 -7.76 3.72
N LEU A 61 -14.35 -8.29 2.60
CA LEU A 61 -13.71 -7.47 1.56
C LEU A 61 -14.69 -6.45 0.96
N SER A 62 -15.92 -6.86 0.70
CA SER A 62 -16.97 -5.97 0.22
C SER A 62 -17.29 -4.87 1.24
N GLN A 63 -17.51 -5.24 2.51
CA GLN A 63 -17.81 -4.29 3.59
C GLN A 63 -16.70 -3.26 3.83
N SER A 64 -15.43 -3.68 3.74
CA SER A 64 -14.27 -2.78 3.90
C SER A 64 -13.96 -1.94 2.66
N ARG A 65 -14.71 -2.17 1.55
CA ARG A 65 -14.43 -1.59 0.23
C ARG A 65 -13.00 -1.87 -0.22
N ALA A 66 -12.52 -3.09 0.06
CA ALA A 66 -11.18 -3.52 -0.30
C ALA A 66 -10.96 -3.37 -1.81
N ILE A 67 -9.83 -2.74 -2.16
CA ILE A 67 -9.43 -2.51 -3.54
C ILE A 67 -8.33 -3.47 -4.00
N ALA A 68 -7.62 -4.05 -3.04
CA ALA A 68 -6.53 -5.00 -3.24
C ALA A 68 -6.43 -5.93 -2.01
N LEU A 69 -5.78 -7.07 -2.22
CA LEU A 69 -5.53 -8.09 -1.20
C LEU A 69 -4.05 -8.48 -1.26
N ASP A 70 -3.40 -8.57 -0.10
CA ASP A 70 -2.02 -9.01 0.04
C ASP A 70 -1.79 -9.76 1.36
N MET A 71 -0.51 -10.01 1.73
CA MET A 71 -0.16 -10.75 2.95
C MET A 71 0.75 -9.96 3.92
N GLU A 72 1.12 -8.71 3.61
CA GLU A 72 2.12 -7.96 4.36
C GLU A 72 1.69 -6.54 4.76
N SER A 73 0.89 -5.85 3.94
CA SER A 73 0.67 -4.40 4.04
C SER A 73 0.17 -3.93 5.40
N ALA A 74 -0.89 -4.55 5.93
CA ALA A 74 -1.42 -4.20 7.23
C ALA A 74 -0.42 -4.52 8.36
N THR A 75 0.39 -5.57 8.22
CA THR A 75 1.42 -5.95 9.20
C THR A 75 2.53 -4.91 9.24
N ILE A 76 3.00 -4.44 8.09
CA ILE A 76 4.02 -3.38 7.99
C ILE A 76 3.47 -2.06 8.56
N ALA A 77 2.27 -1.64 8.14
CA ALA A 77 1.64 -0.43 8.64
C ALA A 77 1.39 -0.48 10.17
N ALA A 78 0.95 -1.64 10.68
CA ALA A 78 0.75 -1.85 12.11
C ALA A 78 2.04 -1.77 12.91
N ASN A 79 3.14 -2.32 12.42
CA ASN A 79 4.43 -2.19 13.08
C ASN A 79 4.95 -0.75 13.01
N GLY A 80 4.82 -0.06 11.87
CA GLY A 80 5.14 1.36 11.77
C GLY A 80 4.37 2.21 12.78
N PHE A 81 3.06 1.94 12.93
CA PHE A 81 2.23 2.57 13.95
C PHE A 81 2.71 2.26 15.39
N ARG A 82 3.02 0.99 15.70
CA ARG A 82 3.51 0.58 17.03
C ARG A 82 4.86 1.20 17.39
N PHE A 83 5.72 1.39 16.42
CA PHE A 83 7.10 1.84 16.64
C PHE A 83 7.34 3.28 16.23
N ARG A 84 6.29 4.04 15.90
CA ARG A 84 6.37 5.45 15.47
C ARG A 84 7.26 5.68 14.25
N VAL A 85 7.37 4.67 13.40
CA VAL A 85 8.10 4.74 12.13
C VAL A 85 7.10 5.11 11.04
N PRO A 86 7.29 6.22 10.28
CA PRO A 86 6.43 6.55 9.17
C PRO A 86 6.33 5.41 8.16
N TYR A 87 5.10 5.08 7.75
CA TYR A 87 4.80 3.94 6.88
C TYR A 87 3.90 4.33 5.72
N GLY A 88 3.99 3.54 4.65
CA GLY A 88 3.12 3.62 3.49
C GLY A 88 3.20 2.34 2.68
N THR A 89 2.19 2.14 1.84
CA THR A 89 2.06 0.95 1.00
C THR A 89 1.75 1.41 -0.42
N LEU A 90 2.51 0.89 -1.38
CA LEU A 90 2.19 0.97 -2.80
C LEU A 90 2.33 -0.43 -3.38
N LEU A 91 1.23 -0.99 -3.84
CA LEU A 91 1.17 -2.32 -4.46
C LEU A 91 1.01 -2.21 -5.97
N CYS A 92 1.51 -3.20 -6.70
CA CYS A 92 1.24 -3.36 -8.13
C CYS A 92 0.37 -4.60 -8.32
N VAL A 93 -0.71 -4.45 -9.09
CA VAL A 93 -1.66 -5.54 -9.32
C VAL A 93 -0.99 -6.61 -10.17
N SER A 94 -0.78 -7.78 -9.58
CA SER A 94 -0.23 -8.94 -10.29
C SER A 94 -1.31 -9.74 -11.02
N ASP A 95 -2.52 -9.84 -10.48
CA ASP A 95 -3.56 -10.76 -10.92
C ASP A 95 -4.93 -10.32 -10.39
N LYS A 96 -6.00 -10.91 -10.93
CA LYS A 96 -7.39 -10.57 -10.57
C LYS A 96 -8.20 -11.85 -10.28
N PRO A 97 -8.02 -12.47 -9.11
CA PRO A 97 -8.61 -13.78 -8.79
C PRO A 97 -10.15 -13.82 -8.90
N LEU A 98 -10.84 -12.73 -8.53
CA LEU A 98 -12.31 -12.65 -8.63
C LEU A 98 -12.85 -12.48 -10.06
N HIS A 99 -11.99 -12.26 -11.05
CA HIS A 99 -12.38 -12.06 -12.46
C HIS A 99 -11.97 -13.25 -13.35
N GLY A 100 -11.55 -14.37 -12.76
CA GLY A 100 -11.10 -15.55 -13.51
C GLY A 100 -9.71 -15.42 -14.13
N GLU A 101 -9.01 -14.31 -13.95
CA GLU A 101 -7.63 -14.10 -14.38
C GLU A 101 -6.64 -14.63 -13.32
N LEU A 102 -6.71 -15.94 -13.03
CA LEU A 102 -5.66 -16.60 -12.26
C LEU A 102 -4.41 -16.73 -13.13
N LYS A 103 -3.29 -16.17 -12.68
CA LYS A 103 -2.02 -16.23 -13.40
C LYS A 103 -1.59 -17.68 -13.63
N LEU A 104 -1.51 -18.08 -14.91
CA LEU A 104 -0.72 -19.23 -15.33
C LEU A 104 0.77 -18.88 -15.24
N PRO A 105 1.64 -19.78 -14.72
CA PRO A 105 3.09 -19.56 -14.72
C PRO A 105 3.59 -19.39 -16.17
N GLY A 106 4.22 -18.26 -16.48
CA GLY A 106 4.93 -18.05 -17.76
C GLY A 106 4.33 -17.04 -18.74
N MET A 107 3.17 -16.44 -18.48
CA MET A 107 2.59 -15.44 -19.38
C MET A 107 3.10 -14.02 -19.06
N ALA A 108 3.93 -13.49 -19.97
CA ALA A 108 4.47 -12.13 -20.09
C ALA A 108 5.65 -11.74 -19.16
N SER A 109 6.81 -12.38 -19.37
CA SER A 109 8.12 -11.98 -18.79
C SER A 109 8.40 -10.49 -18.92
N ASP A 110 8.24 -9.91 -20.10
CA ASP A 110 8.79 -8.58 -20.39
C ASP A 110 7.88 -7.45 -19.91
N PHE A 111 6.56 -7.62 -20.03
CA PHE A 111 5.61 -6.72 -19.39
C PHE A 111 5.77 -6.75 -17.87
N TYR A 112 5.85 -7.94 -17.27
CA TYR A 112 6.05 -8.06 -15.82
C TYR A 112 7.37 -7.44 -15.36
N LYS A 113 8.49 -7.72 -16.07
CA LYS A 113 9.79 -7.10 -15.78
C LYS A 113 9.74 -5.58 -15.86
N THR A 114 9.06 -5.04 -16.86
CA THR A 114 8.91 -3.58 -17.03
C THR A 114 8.10 -2.99 -15.89
N GLN A 115 6.97 -3.60 -15.52
CA GLN A 115 6.13 -3.14 -14.41
C GLN A 115 6.84 -3.24 -13.06
N VAL A 116 7.59 -4.32 -12.82
CA VAL A 116 8.38 -4.49 -11.58
C VAL A 116 9.50 -3.45 -11.50
N ALA A 117 10.22 -3.21 -12.60
CA ALA A 117 11.27 -2.20 -12.63
C ALA A 117 10.71 -0.79 -12.41
N GLN A 118 9.57 -0.48 -13.04
CA GLN A 118 8.90 0.80 -12.87
C GLN A 118 8.36 0.99 -11.45
N HIS A 119 7.77 -0.05 -10.85
CA HIS A 119 7.29 -0.01 -9.46
C HIS A 119 8.44 0.21 -8.48
N LEU A 120 9.58 -0.47 -8.66
CA LEU A 120 10.77 -0.23 -7.84
C LEU A 120 11.26 1.22 -7.98
N LEU A 121 11.28 1.74 -9.22
CA LEU A 121 11.68 3.13 -9.47
C LEU A 121 10.74 4.13 -8.77
N VAL A 122 9.43 3.87 -8.74
CA VAL A 122 8.48 4.67 -7.95
C VAL A 122 8.84 4.63 -6.47
N GLY A 123 9.14 3.46 -5.92
CA GLY A 123 9.57 3.32 -4.52
C GLY A 123 10.81 4.14 -4.19
N ILE A 124 11.83 4.09 -5.06
CA ILE A 124 13.06 4.89 -4.93
C ILE A 124 12.72 6.37 -4.98
N ARG A 125 11.95 6.81 -5.98
CA ARG A 125 11.56 8.22 -6.13
C ARG A 125 10.72 8.72 -4.94
N ALA A 126 9.88 7.89 -4.36
CA ALA A 126 9.14 8.25 -3.15
C ALA A 126 10.08 8.49 -1.96
N ILE A 127 11.10 7.65 -1.78
CA ILE A 127 12.12 7.82 -0.74
C ILE A 127 12.94 9.09 -0.99
N GLU A 128 13.33 9.36 -2.24
CA GLU A 128 14.02 10.61 -2.61
C GLU A 128 13.18 11.84 -2.21
N ARG A 129 11.89 11.83 -2.55
CA ARG A 129 10.97 12.92 -2.18
C ARG A 129 10.82 13.08 -0.68
N LEU A 130 10.71 11.97 0.06
CA LEU A 130 10.64 12.02 1.51
C LEU A 130 11.94 12.57 2.10
N ARG A 131 13.10 12.19 1.56
CA ARG A 131 14.41 12.68 2.00
C ARG A 131 14.58 14.19 1.82
N GLU A 132 13.94 14.78 0.81
CA GLU A 132 13.95 16.23 0.58
C GLU A 132 13.01 17.00 1.52
N MET A 133 12.11 16.31 2.24
CA MET A 133 11.23 16.97 3.21
C MET A 133 11.98 17.27 4.51
N PRO A 134 11.66 18.39 5.19
CA PRO A 134 12.12 18.64 6.56
C PRO A 134 11.71 17.49 7.48
N LEU A 135 12.57 17.12 8.43
CA LEU A 135 12.33 15.99 9.32
C LEU A 135 11.03 16.16 10.11
N GLU A 136 10.70 17.38 10.53
CA GLU A 136 9.46 17.70 11.27
C GLU A 136 8.20 17.53 10.41
N ARG A 137 8.37 17.56 9.08
CA ARG A 137 7.28 17.30 8.12
C ARG A 137 7.05 15.80 8.00
N ILE A 138 8.11 14.99 7.88
CA ILE A 138 8.00 13.53 7.78
C ILE A 138 7.46 12.94 9.10
N HIS A 139 8.05 13.35 10.23
CA HIS A 139 7.66 12.90 11.56
C HIS A 139 6.56 13.79 12.15
N SER A 140 5.33 13.60 11.65
CA SER A 140 4.16 14.30 12.18
C SER A 140 3.69 13.73 13.54
N ARG A 141 2.77 14.45 14.19
CA ARG A 141 2.20 14.04 15.50
C ARG A 141 1.21 12.86 15.43
N LYS A 142 0.92 12.31 14.24
CA LYS A 142 -0.10 11.26 14.02
C LYS A 142 0.18 9.94 14.74
N LEU A 143 1.44 9.69 15.10
CA LEU A 143 1.87 8.44 15.76
C LEU A 143 2.21 8.61 17.25
N ARG A 144 2.07 9.83 17.80
CA ARG A 144 2.37 10.10 19.21
C ARG A 144 1.29 9.52 20.11
N SER A 145 1.72 8.91 21.20
CA SER A 145 0.90 8.47 22.33
C SER A 145 0.89 9.51 23.45
N PHE A 146 0.04 9.30 24.47
CA PHE A 146 -0.02 10.17 25.65
C PHE A 146 1.29 10.16 26.46
N GLU A 147 1.93 9.00 26.56
CA GLU A 147 3.20 8.79 27.29
C GLU A 147 4.38 8.68 26.30
N GLU A 148 4.51 9.67 25.41
CA GLU A 148 5.59 9.67 24.40
C GLU A 148 6.95 10.03 25.02
N THR A 149 8.01 9.32 24.61
CA THR A 149 9.38 9.65 25.01
C THR A 149 9.86 10.95 24.35
N ALA A 150 10.86 11.60 24.96
CA ALA A 150 11.47 12.81 24.40
C ALA A 150 12.39 12.52 23.18
N PHE A 151 12.72 11.25 22.95
CA PHE A 151 13.58 10.79 21.86
C PHE A 151 12.74 10.26 20.70
N LEU A 152 13.18 10.60 19.47
CA LEU A 152 12.73 10.03 18.21
C LEU A 152 13.50 8.73 17.90
#